data_AF-A0A7S0MBW5-F1
#
_entry.id   AF-A0A7S0MBW5-F1
#
_cell.length_a   1.000
_cell.length_b   1.000
_cell.length_c   1.000
_cell.angle_alpha   90.00
_cell.angle_beta   90.00
_cell.angle_gamma   90.00
#
_symmetry.space_group_name_H-M   'P 1'
#
loop_
_entity.id
_entity.type
_entity.pdbx_description
1 polymer ?
#
loop_
_entity_poly.entity_id
_entity_poly.type
_entity_poly.pdbx_seq_one_letter_code
_entity_poly.pdbx_strand_id
1 'polypeptide(L)'
;AAAGGDVGRALPAYSAARVPEGHALLDLCIHQAPRSGLLRAGLLLLNAAESIGHRLLPALVSPPAQNLLTQTDLPFAEIYRRKEWVLNAIKADNAKYGVFTGY
;
A
#
# COMPACT_ATOMS: atom_id res chain seq x y z
N ALA A 1 -27.51 5.32 -26.62
CA ALA A 1 -26.54 4.73 -27.56
C ALA A 1 -25.89 3.54 -26.88
N ALA A 2 -25.97 2.36 -27.49
CA ALA A 2 -25.52 1.11 -26.91
C ALA A 2 -23.99 1.09 -26.77
N ALA A 3 -23.48 1.26 -25.56
CA ALA A 3 -22.09 0.96 -25.23
C ALA A 3 -21.91 -0.56 -25.07
N GLY A 4 -22.30 -1.33 -26.09
CA GLY A 4 -21.92 -2.74 -26.23
C GLY A 4 -20.49 -2.81 -26.76
N GLY A 5 -19.54 -2.30 -25.99
CA GLY A 5 -18.13 -2.24 -26.35
C GLY A 5 -17.53 -3.64 -26.34
N ASP A 6 -16.68 -3.92 -27.34
CA ASP A 6 -15.94 -5.17 -27.56
C ASP A 6 -15.35 -5.74 -26.25
N VAL A 7 -16.10 -6.65 -25.61
CA VAL A 7 -15.74 -7.29 -24.35
C VAL A 7 -14.43 -8.06 -24.49
N GLY A 8 -14.15 -8.60 -25.69
CA GLY A 8 -12.92 -9.32 -26.01
C GLY A 8 -11.67 -8.45 -25.90
N ARG A 9 -11.78 -7.14 -26.18
CA ARG A 9 -10.69 -6.16 -25.98
C ARG A 9 -10.72 -5.50 -24.60
N ALA A 10 -11.91 -5.28 -24.04
CA ALA A 10 -12.07 -4.62 -22.76
C ALA A 10 -11.56 -5.48 -21.59
N LEU A 11 -11.81 -6.80 -21.61
CA LEU A 11 -11.40 -7.68 -20.52
C LEU A 11 -9.87 -7.79 -20.34
N PRO A 12 -9.07 -8.03 -21.39
CA PRO A 12 -7.61 -8.05 -21.25
C PRO A 12 -7.05 -6.70 -20.78
N ALA A 13 -7.55 -5.59 -21.32
CA ALA A 13 -7.11 -4.25 -20.92
C ALA A 13 -7.45 -3.95 -19.45
N TYR A 14 -8.66 -4.33 -19.01
CA TYR A 14 -9.07 -4.18 -17.62
C TYR A 14 -8.22 -5.05 -16.69
N SER A 15 -7.99 -6.32 -17.04
CA SER A 15 -7.19 -7.24 -16.24
C SER A 15 -5.75 -6.72 -16.10
N ALA A 16 -5.11 -6.32 -17.21
CA ALA A 16 -3.76 -5.75 -17.19
C ALA A 16 -3.66 -4.50 -16.30
N ALA A 17 -4.70 -3.67 -16.25
CA ALA A 17 -4.73 -2.48 -15.40
C ALA A 17 -5.04 -2.78 -13.92
N ARG A 18 -5.81 -3.83 -13.61
CA ARG A 18 -6.33 -4.09 -12.26
C ARG A 18 -5.57 -5.15 -11.48
N VAL A 19 -4.88 -6.08 -12.14
CA VAL A 19 -4.07 -7.10 -11.46
C VAL A 19 -2.99 -6.45 -10.56
N PRO A 20 -2.18 -5.47 -11.03
CA PRO A 20 -1.20 -4.81 -10.18
C PRO A 20 -1.83 -4.09 -8.98
N GLU A 21 -2.98 -3.44 -9.20
CA GLU A 21 -3.75 -2.76 -8.16
C GLU A 21 -4.24 -3.74 -7.09
N GLY A 22 -4.73 -4.92 -7.50
CA GLY A 22 -5.16 -5.98 -6.60
C GLY A 22 -4.03 -6.50 -5.73
N HIS A 23 -2.86 -6.78 -6.33
CA HIS A 23 -1.68 -7.21 -5.57
C HIS A 23 -1.20 -6.15 -4.59
N ALA A 24 -1.13 -4.89 -5.02
CA ALA A 24 -0.72 -3.78 -4.17
C ALA A 24 -1.68 -3.58 -2.99
N LEU A 25 -2.99 -3.65 -3.24
CA LEU A 25 -3.99 -3.56 -2.19
C LEU A 25 -3.88 -4.70 -1.18
N LEU A 26 -3.71 -5.93 -1.67
CA LEU A 26 -3.55 -7.10 -0.82
C LEU A 26 -2.32 -6.95 0.09
N ASP A 27 -1.19 -6.55 -0.48
CA ASP A 27 0.04 -6.28 0.26
C ASP A 27 -0.15 -5.18 1.32
N LEU A 28 -0.82 -4.09 0.96
CA LEU A 28 -1.13 -2.98 1.86
C LEU A 28 -2.07 -3.38 3.00
N CYS A 29 -2.92 -4.39 2.81
CA CYS A 29 -3.83 -4.91 3.83
C CYS A 29 -3.16 -5.95 4.73
N ILE A 30 -2.38 -6.86 4.17
CA ILE A 30 -1.77 -7.98 4.92
C ILE A 30 -0.58 -7.49 5.76
N HIS A 31 0.19 -6.54 5.24
CA HIS A 31 1.44 -6.09 5.87
C HIS A 31 1.27 -4.78 6.65
N GLN A 32 0.14 -4.58 7.33
CA GLN A 32 -0.09 -3.39 8.17
C GLN A 32 0.57 -3.47 9.55
N ALA A 33 0.73 -4.69 10.08
CA ALA A 33 1.19 -4.89 11.45
C ALA A 33 2.41 -5.83 11.48
N PRO A 34 3.59 -5.33 11.91
CA PRO A 34 4.72 -6.19 12.20
C PRO A 34 4.46 -7.04 13.45
N ARG A 35 5.01 -8.26 13.46
CA ARG A 35 4.92 -9.18 14.60
C ARG A 35 5.87 -8.79 15.73
N SER A 36 7.03 -8.23 15.41
CA SER A 36 7.96 -7.71 16.41
C SER A 36 7.40 -6.47 17.11
N GLY A 37 7.38 -6.49 18.45
CA GLY A 37 6.96 -5.35 19.25
C GLY A 37 7.83 -4.09 19.03
N LEU A 38 9.12 -4.27 18.77
CA LEU A 38 10.05 -3.17 18.50
C LEU A 38 9.74 -2.50 17.16
N LEU A 39 9.54 -3.29 16.09
CA LEU A 39 9.19 -2.75 14.79
C LEU A 39 7.81 -2.09 14.81
N ARG A 40 6.86 -2.64 15.60
CA ARG A 40 5.55 -2.03 15.82
C ARG A 40 5.66 -0.66 16.49
N ALA A 41 6.49 -0.53 17.54
CA ALA A 41 6.74 0.75 18.18
C ALA A 41 7.42 1.74 17.22
N GLY A 42 8.40 1.29 16.44
CA GLY A 42 9.04 2.09 15.41
C GLY A 42 8.06 2.59 14.34
N LEU A 43 7.14 1.74 13.89
CA LEU A 43 6.11 2.11 12.92
C LEU A 43 5.13 3.15 13.48
N LEU A 44 4.77 3.07 14.77
CA LEU A 44 3.94 4.08 15.42
C LEU A 44 4.63 5.45 15.46
N LEU A 45 5.92 5.48 15.79
CA LEU A 45 6.72 6.70 15.78
C LEU A 45 6.86 7.26 14.37
N LEU A 46 7.10 6.40 13.38
CA LEU A 46 7.16 6.80 11.97
C LEU A 46 5.84 7.42 11.51
N ASN A 47 4.70 6.79 11.81
CA ASN A 47 3.38 7.32 11.46
C ASN A 47 3.12 8.68 12.11
N ALA A 48 3.53 8.86 13.37
CA ALA A 48 3.43 10.15 14.05
C ALA A 48 4.32 11.21 13.38
N ALA A 49 5.57 10.87 13.05
CA ALA A 49 6.51 11.74 12.36
C ALA A 49 6.01 12.12 10.96
N GLU A 50 5.43 11.19 10.20
CA GLU A 50 4.82 11.45 8.90
C GLU A 50 3.59 12.35 9.02
N SER A 51 2.75 12.15 10.04
CA SER A 51 1.57 12.99 10.27
C SER A 51 1.96 14.45 10.60
N ILE A 52 2.97 14.63 11.45
CA ILE A 52 3.49 15.96 11.79
C ILE A 52 4.26 16.56 10.61
N GLY A 53 5.15 15.79 10.00
CA GLY A 53 5.97 16.20 8.87
C GLY A 53 5.14 16.60 7.67
N HIS A 54 4.06 15.87 7.35
CA HIS A 54 3.13 16.22 6.28
C HIS A 54 2.37 17.51 6.57
N ARG A 55 2.00 17.78 7.83
CA ARG A 55 1.38 19.07 8.21
C ARG A 55 2.33 20.25 8.04
N LEU A 56 3.62 20.06 8.28
CA LEU A 56 4.63 21.12 8.17
C LEU A 56 5.14 21.31 6.74
N LEU A 57 5.37 20.22 6.01
CA LEU A 57 5.99 20.19 4.69
C LEU A 57 5.25 19.19 3.77
N PRO A 58 4.00 19.49 3.35
CA PRO A 58 3.17 18.55 2.61
C PRO A 58 3.73 18.15 1.25
N ALA A 59 4.58 19.00 0.65
CA ALA A 59 5.24 18.74 -0.62
C ALA A 59 6.41 17.75 -0.53
N LEU A 60 7.00 17.58 0.66
CA LEU A 60 8.20 16.77 0.87
C LEU A 60 7.91 15.48 1.64
N VAL A 61 6.95 15.51 2.56
CA VAL A 61 6.62 14.36 3.41
C VAL A 61 5.28 13.79 2.98
N SER A 62 5.29 12.52 2.58
CA SER A 62 4.07 11.78 2.29
C SER A 62 3.32 11.46 3.59
N PRO A 63 1.97 11.61 3.62
CA PRO A 63 1.21 11.25 4.81
C PRO A 63 1.27 9.74 5.08
N PRO A 64 0.83 9.29 6.27
CA PRO A 64 0.74 7.87 6.61
C PRO A 64 -0.05 7.07 5.57
N ALA A 65 0.31 5.79 5.39
CA ALA A 65 -0.33 4.92 4.39
C ALA A 65 -1.85 4.87 4.53
N GLN A 66 -2.36 4.86 5.76
CA GLN A 66 -3.80 4.88 6.06
C GLN A 66 -4.50 6.12 5.47
N ASN A 67 -3.85 7.29 5.51
CA ASN A 67 -4.43 8.51 4.96
C ASN A 67 -4.46 8.44 3.43
N LEU A 68 -3.38 7.94 2.80
CA LEU A 68 -3.35 7.74 1.36
C LEU A 68 -4.47 6.79 0.91
N LEU A 69 -4.73 5.73 1.67
CA LEU A 69 -5.75 4.72 1.37
C LEU A 69 -7.20 5.22 1.54
N THR A 70 -7.44 6.18 2.43
CA THR A 70 -8.80 6.60 2.83
C THR A 70 -9.19 8.00 2.39
N GLN A 71 -8.21 8.83 2.02
CA GLN A 71 -8.41 10.26 1.74
C GLN A 71 -7.96 10.68 0.35
N THR A 72 -7.46 9.75 -0.48
CA THR A 72 -6.98 10.06 -1.83
C THR A 72 -7.44 9.02 -2.84
N ASP A 73 -7.64 9.45 -4.09
CA ASP A 73 -7.94 8.57 -5.24
C ASP A 73 -6.65 8.04 -5.91
N LEU A 74 -5.55 7.97 -5.17
CA LEU A 74 -4.30 7.45 -5.71
C LEU A 74 -4.43 5.94 -5.99
N PRO A 75 -3.87 5.46 -7.12
CA PRO A 75 -3.79 4.02 -7.37
C PRO A 75 -3.04 3.31 -6.23
N PHE A 76 -3.51 2.12 -5.84
CA PHE A 76 -2.92 1.32 -4.77
C PHE A 76 -1.48 0.94 -5.09
N ALA A 77 -1.16 0.67 -6.36
CA ALA A 77 0.21 0.41 -6.79
C ALA A 77 1.15 1.60 -6.50
N GLU A 78 0.67 2.83 -6.66
CA GLU A 78 1.44 4.03 -6.35
C GLU A 78 1.57 4.24 -4.83
N ILE A 79 0.53 3.95 -4.05
CA ILE A 79 0.61 3.97 -2.58
C ILE A 79 1.63 2.94 -2.08
N TYR A 80 1.59 1.72 -2.63
CA TYR A 80 2.56 0.67 -2.34
C TYR A 80 3.98 1.15 -2.63
N ARG A 81 4.24 1.71 -3.83
CA ARG A 81 5.57 2.21 -4.22
C ARG A 81 6.11 3.26 -3.25
N ARG A 82 5.27 4.18 -2.79
CA ARG A 82 5.68 5.23 -1.82
C ARG A 82 6.05 4.68 -0.44
N LYS A 83 5.49 3.53 -0.07
CA LYS A 83 5.66 2.89 1.24
C LYS A 83 6.40 1.56 1.15
N GLU A 84 6.97 1.24 0.00
CA GLU A 84 7.56 -0.06 -0.32
C GLU A 84 8.64 -0.45 0.69
N TRP A 85 9.49 0.49 1.08
CA TRP A 85 10.55 0.25 2.06
C TRP A 85 9.99 -0.15 3.44
N VAL A 86 8.89 0.45 3.88
CA VAL A 86 8.22 0.12 5.15
C VAL A 86 7.59 -1.27 5.04
N LEU A 87 6.87 -1.53 3.96
CA LEU A 87 6.20 -2.79 3.71
C LEU A 87 7.21 -3.95 3.60
N ASN A 88 8.33 -3.73 2.92
CA ASN A 88 9.41 -4.71 2.82
C ASN A 88 10.06 -4.98 4.19
N ALA A 89 10.21 -3.97 5.05
CA ALA A 89 10.68 -4.17 6.42
C ALA A 89 9.69 -5.01 7.24
N ILE A 90 8.38 -4.75 7.12
CA ILE A 90 7.33 -5.53 7.78
C ILE A 90 7.29 -6.97 7.23
N LYS A 91 7.38 -7.16 5.91
CA LYS A 91 7.46 -8.48 5.27
C LYS A 91 8.66 -9.28 5.79
N ALA A 92 9.83 -8.66 5.84
CA ALA A 92 11.06 -9.29 6.34
C ALA A 92 10.98 -9.63 7.84
N ASP A 93 10.34 -8.79 8.66
CA ASP A 93 10.09 -9.08 10.07
C ASP A 93 9.11 -10.26 10.21
N ASN A 94 7.97 -10.19 9.54
CA ASN A 94 6.91 -11.18 9.61
C ASN A 94 7.35 -12.56 9.11
N ALA A 95 8.22 -12.62 8.11
CA ALA A 95 8.81 -13.88 7.62
C ALA A 95 9.60 -14.63 8.71
N LYS A 96 10.25 -13.91 9.64
CA LYS A 96 10.97 -14.54 10.78
C LYS A 96 10.04 -15.26 11.73
N TYR A 97 8.76 -14.89 11.75
CA TYR A 97 7.73 -15.47 12.61
C TYR A 97 6.83 -16.47 11.86
N GLY A 98 7.22 -16.89 10.66
CA GLY A 98 6.48 -17.89 9.87
C GLY A 98 5.15 -17.38 9.33
N VAL A 99 4.95 -16.06 9.24
CA VAL A 99 3.77 -15.49 8.57
C VAL A 99 3.97 -15.62 7.06
N PHE A 100 3.06 -16.33 6.40
CA PHE A 100 3.06 -16.52 4.95
C PHE A 100 2.95 -15.17 4.22
N THR A 101 3.84 -14.92 3.26
CA THR A 101 3.94 -13.65 2.52
C THR A 101 3.72 -13.79 1.01
N GLY A 102 3.43 -15.01 0.52
CA GLY A 102 3.20 -15.28 -0.89
C GLY A 102 1.71 -15.48 -1.22
N TYR A 103 1.28 -15.01 -2.39
CA TYR A 103 0.03 -15.40 -3.05
C TYR A 103 0.32 -15.58 -4.53
#